data_AF-A0A662F330-F1
#
_entry.id   AF-A0A662F330-F1
#
_cell.length_a   1.000
_cell.length_b   1.000
_cell.length_c   1.000
_cell.angle_alpha   90.00
_cell.angle_beta   90.00
_cell.angle_gamma   90.00
#
_symmetry.space_group_name_H-M   'P 1'
#
loop_
_entity.id
_entity.type
_entity.pdbx_description
1 polymer ?
#
loop_
_entity_poly.entity_id
_entity_poly.type
_entity_poly.pdbx_seq_one_letter_code
_entity_poly.pdbx_strand_id
1 'polypeptide(L)'
;ERVDYPHLLGLPGIDALIKELPWPNYQRALTAVHRQVGDKEVTFPYEAELDSLYLQQLILEYKRQKANVKGILKNRIMRELFSWAFRLKGYEFSFPETVNLLPDFRPLISQEELRGIVEDAEGWHRIAHFLGGEVGKQFERMEEFNVEKLEQSFDEALLPLVGEVFITAPFGLGIVVGYIYLKEIELNRLVELVERARVRG
;
A
#
# COMPACT_ATOMS: atom_id res chain seq x y z
N GLU A 1 -6.57 -13.82 -17.96
CA GLU A 1 -5.59 -14.93 -17.93
C GLU A 1 -5.47 -15.45 -16.51
N ARG A 2 -5.25 -16.76 -16.32
CA ARG A 2 -5.02 -17.34 -15.00
C ARG A 2 -3.51 -17.37 -14.75
N VAL A 3 -3.07 -16.75 -13.67
CA VAL A 3 -1.65 -16.72 -13.27
C VAL A 3 -1.34 -18.01 -12.51
N ASP A 4 -0.31 -18.73 -12.94
CA ASP A 4 0.20 -19.91 -12.23
C ASP A 4 1.31 -19.48 -11.25
N TYR A 5 0.91 -19.01 -10.07
CA TYR A 5 1.85 -18.55 -9.04
C TYR A 5 2.88 -19.63 -8.62
N PRO A 6 2.51 -20.91 -8.41
CA PRO A 6 3.47 -21.98 -8.16
C PRO A 6 4.57 -22.09 -9.23
N HIS A 7 4.20 -21.98 -10.50
CA HIS A 7 5.17 -21.98 -11.61
C HIS A 7 6.10 -20.76 -11.54
N LEU A 8 5.55 -19.55 -11.38
CA LEU A 8 6.35 -18.33 -11.29
C LEU A 8 7.33 -18.34 -10.11
N LEU A 9 6.92 -18.90 -8.96
CA LEU A 9 7.77 -19.06 -7.78
C LEU A 9 8.89 -20.10 -7.96
N GLY A 10 8.72 -21.03 -8.91
CA GLY A 10 9.71 -22.06 -9.25
C GLY A 10 10.75 -21.62 -10.27
N LEU A 11 10.63 -20.42 -10.83
CA LEU A 11 11.55 -19.92 -11.87
C LEU A 11 12.94 -19.59 -11.30
N PRO A 12 14.03 -19.90 -12.04
CA PRO A 12 15.38 -19.64 -11.58
C PRO A 12 15.74 -18.16 -11.76
N GLY A 13 15.51 -17.38 -10.71
CA GLY A 13 15.96 -15.99 -10.61
C GLY A 13 15.07 -14.97 -11.31
N ILE A 14 15.43 -13.69 -11.15
CA ILE A 14 14.60 -12.54 -11.55
C ILE A 14 14.44 -12.43 -13.07
N ASP A 15 15.44 -12.81 -13.87
CA ASP A 15 15.39 -12.77 -15.33
C ASP A 15 14.33 -13.70 -15.92
N ALA A 16 14.27 -14.93 -15.41
CA ALA A 16 13.28 -15.91 -15.83
C ALA A 16 11.88 -15.43 -15.43
N LEU A 17 11.73 -14.92 -14.21
CA LEU A 17 10.48 -14.35 -13.72
C LEU A 17 9.98 -13.22 -14.64
N ILE A 18 10.82 -12.24 -14.97
CA ILE A 18 10.43 -11.09 -15.80
C ILE A 18 9.93 -11.54 -17.18
N LYS A 19 10.59 -12.53 -17.81
CA LYS A 19 10.20 -13.02 -19.15
C LYS A 19 8.83 -13.70 -19.16
N GLU A 20 8.44 -14.31 -18.04
CA GLU A 20 7.23 -15.13 -17.94
C GLU A 20 6.05 -14.42 -17.29
N LEU A 21 6.23 -13.19 -16.79
CA LEU A 21 5.11 -12.39 -16.27
C LEU A 21 4.06 -12.15 -17.36
N PRO A 22 2.77 -12.41 -17.15
CA PRO A 22 1.75 -12.27 -18.19
C PRO A 22 1.41 -10.82 -18.55
N TRP A 23 1.96 -9.84 -17.82
CA TRP A 23 1.57 -8.44 -17.92
C TRP A 23 2.68 -7.58 -18.55
N PRO A 24 2.53 -7.12 -19.80
CA PRO A 24 3.58 -6.40 -20.51
C PRO A 24 4.01 -5.07 -19.88
N ASN A 25 3.15 -4.44 -19.07
CA ASN A 25 3.51 -3.25 -18.29
C ASN A 25 4.50 -3.60 -17.18
N TYR A 26 4.22 -4.63 -16.38
CA TYR A 26 5.11 -5.08 -15.32
C TYR A 26 6.43 -5.65 -15.89
N GLN A 27 6.36 -6.42 -16.98
CA GLN A 27 7.57 -6.90 -17.68
C GLN A 27 8.51 -5.75 -18.06
N ARG A 28 7.99 -4.72 -18.74
CA ARG A 28 8.79 -3.59 -19.23
C ARG A 28 9.43 -2.82 -18.08
N ALA A 29 8.67 -2.56 -17.02
CA ALA A 29 9.16 -1.85 -15.86
C ALA A 29 10.26 -2.62 -15.13
N LEU A 30 10.02 -3.90 -14.83
CA LEU A 30 11.02 -4.73 -14.17
C LEU A 30 12.26 -4.94 -15.05
N THR A 31 12.12 -5.02 -16.37
CA THR A 31 13.27 -5.06 -17.29
C THR A 31 14.10 -3.78 -17.19
N ALA A 32 13.47 -2.62 -17.05
CA ALA A 32 14.17 -1.34 -16.90
C ALA A 32 14.91 -1.27 -15.56
N VAL A 33 14.27 -1.66 -14.47
CA VAL A 33 14.89 -1.79 -13.15
C VAL A 33 16.07 -2.75 -13.21
N HIS A 34 15.87 -3.95 -13.75
CA HIS A 34 16.90 -4.98 -13.87
C HIS A 34 18.16 -4.45 -14.58
N ARG A 35 18.00 -3.68 -15.65
CA ARG A 35 19.12 -3.04 -16.36
C ARG A 35 19.86 -2.00 -15.53
N GLN A 36 19.20 -1.33 -14.59
CA GLN A 36 19.80 -0.31 -13.72
C GLN A 36 20.55 -0.94 -12.54
N VAL A 37 19.97 -1.98 -11.92
CA VAL A 37 20.64 -2.69 -10.80
C VAL A 37 21.69 -3.69 -11.27
N GLY A 38 21.55 -4.25 -12.47
CA GLY A 38 22.41 -5.31 -13.00
C GLY A 38 22.30 -6.60 -12.19
N ASP A 39 23.40 -7.35 -12.10
CA ASP A 39 23.49 -8.64 -11.38
C ASP A 39 23.58 -8.50 -9.84
N LYS A 40 23.17 -7.35 -9.29
CA LYS A 40 23.16 -7.16 -7.83
C LYS A 40 22.00 -7.93 -7.22
N GLU A 41 22.28 -8.69 -6.16
CA GLU A 41 21.27 -9.38 -5.33
C GLU A 41 20.52 -8.38 -4.45
N VAL A 42 19.68 -7.53 -5.05
CA VAL A 42 18.83 -6.57 -4.35
C VAL A 42 17.38 -6.71 -4.83
N THR A 43 16.43 -6.94 -3.92
CA THR A 43 15.00 -7.09 -4.27
C THR A 43 14.27 -5.75 -4.21
N PHE A 44 14.69 -4.86 -3.31
CA PHE A 44 14.02 -3.60 -3.01
C PHE A 44 13.66 -2.75 -4.24
N PRO A 45 14.55 -2.52 -5.24
CA PRO A 45 14.21 -1.70 -6.40
C PRO A 45 13.10 -2.30 -7.27
N TYR A 46 13.00 -3.63 -7.31
CA TYR A 46 11.93 -4.33 -8.04
C TYR A 46 10.59 -4.18 -7.31
N GLU A 47 10.58 -4.36 -5.99
CA GLU A 47 9.40 -4.18 -5.14
C GLU A 47 8.86 -2.75 -5.23
N ALA A 48 9.74 -1.75 -5.09
CA ALA A 48 9.36 -0.35 -5.17
C ALA A 48 8.75 0.03 -6.53
N GLU A 49 9.30 -0.47 -7.64
CA GLU A 49 8.76 -0.20 -8.97
C GLU A 49 7.38 -0.85 -9.18
N LEU A 50 7.20 -2.11 -8.76
CA LEU A 50 5.91 -2.79 -8.88
C LEU A 50 4.81 -2.08 -8.09
N ASP A 51 5.12 -1.71 -6.85
CA ASP A 51 4.18 -1.04 -5.97
C ASP A 51 3.88 0.38 -6.46
N SER A 52 4.90 1.11 -6.93
CA SER A 52 4.70 2.44 -7.54
C SER A 52 3.77 2.37 -8.75
N LEU A 53 3.95 1.38 -9.64
CA LEU A 53 3.07 1.19 -10.80
C LEU A 53 1.63 0.83 -10.40
N TYR A 54 1.48 -0.09 -9.45
CA TYR A 54 0.17 -0.49 -8.95
C TYR A 54 -0.54 0.69 -8.30
N LEU A 55 0.12 1.42 -7.41
CA LEU A 55 -0.44 2.57 -6.72
C LEU A 55 -0.74 3.72 -7.69
N GLN A 56 0.10 3.96 -8.69
CA GLN A 56 -0.18 4.97 -9.72
C GLN A 56 -1.48 4.67 -10.46
N GLN A 57 -1.74 3.40 -10.80
CA GLN A 57 -3.01 3.00 -11.43
C GLN A 57 -4.19 3.20 -10.48
N LEU A 58 -4.05 2.82 -9.20
CA LEU A 58 -5.09 3.06 -8.20
C LEU A 58 -5.39 4.55 -8.02
N ILE A 59 -4.38 5.42 -8.02
CA ILE A 59 -4.54 6.89 -7.92
C ILE A 59 -5.32 7.42 -9.12
N LEU A 60 -4.99 6.95 -10.33
CA LEU A 60 -5.69 7.35 -11.55
C LEU A 60 -7.17 6.92 -11.50
N GLU A 61 -7.44 5.71 -11.04
CA GLU A 61 -8.80 5.20 -10.88
C GLU A 61 -9.56 5.94 -9.79
N TYR A 62 -8.95 6.18 -8.63
CA TYR A 62 -9.50 6.97 -7.53
C TYR A 62 -10.09 8.30 -8.04
N LYS A 63 -9.39 9.02 -8.92
CA LYS A 63 -9.88 10.31 -9.46
C LYS A 63 -11.21 10.17 -10.21
N ARG A 64 -11.43 9.05 -10.89
CA ARG A 64 -12.60 8.75 -11.74
C ARG A 64 -13.79 8.19 -10.96
N GLN A 65 -13.57 7.71 -9.74
CA GLN A 65 -14.61 7.01 -8.98
C GLN A 65 -15.67 7.93 -8.34
N LYS A 66 -16.81 7.33 -7.99
CA LYS A 66 -17.87 7.97 -7.19
C LYS A 66 -17.48 8.06 -5.71
N ALA A 67 -18.13 8.95 -4.95
CA ALA A 67 -17.81 9.23 -3.55
C ALA A 67 -17.71 7.97 -2.67
N ASN A 68 -18.66 7.04 -2.83
CA ASN A 68 -18.71 5.78 -2.07
C ASN A 68 -17.50 4.86 -2.32
N VAL A 69 -16.93 4.85 -3.53
CA VAL A 69 -15.71 4.08 -3.83
C VAL A 69 -14.46 4.89 -3.51
N LYS A 70 -14.51 6.22 -3.68
CA LYS A 70 -13.39 7.13 -3.42
C LYS A 70 -12.88 7.06 -1.99
N GLY A 71 -13.76 7.00 -0.99
CA GLY A 71 -13.34 6.89 0.41
C GLY A 71 -12.53 5.61 0.67
N ILE A 72 -13.04 4.48 0.18
CA ILE A 72 -12.39 3.16 0.30
C ILE A 72 -11.02 3.16 -0.40
N LEU A 73 -10.96 3.59 -1.66
CA LEU A 73 -9.70 3.64 -2.40
C LEU A 73 -8.71 4.63 -1.78
N LYS A 74 -9.17 5.80 -1.33
CA LYS A 74 -8.30 6.78 -0.67
C LYS A 74 -7.66 6.17 0.57
N ASN A 75 -8.42 5.49 1.43
CA ASN A 75 -7.88 4.80 2.60
C ASN A 75 -6.76 3.82 2.21
N ARG A 76 -7.00 2.96 1.23
CA ARG A 76 -6.02 1.95 0.79
C ARG A 76 -4.78 2.56 0.15
N ILE A 77 -4.95 3.56 -0.71
CA ILE A 77 -3.81 4.21 -1.35
C ILE A 77 -2.97 4.97 -0.31
N MET A 78 -3.61 5.65 0.65
CA MET A 78 -2.89 6.38 1.71
C MET A 78 -2.14 5.44 2.65
N ARG A 79 -2.71 4.26 2.98
CA ARG A 79 -2.03 3.20 3.73
C ARG A 79 -0.70 2.86 3.05
N GLU A 80 -0.76 2.43 1.79
CA GLU A 80 0.44 2.00 1.05
C GLU A 80 1.43 3.15 0.84
N LEU A 81 0.94 4.35 0.51
CA LEU A 81 1.77 5.53 0.30
C LEU A 81 2.59 5.86 1.56
N PHE A 82 1.95 5.88 2.73
CA PHE A 82 2.65 6.18 3.98
C PHE A 82 3.54 5.02 4.41
N SER A 83 3.10 3.77 4.30
CA SER A 83 3.96 2.60 4.55
C SER A 83 5.25 2.68 3.74
N TRP A 84 5.16 2.95 2.44
CA TRP A 84 6.33 3.11 1.59
C TRP A 84 7.20 4.31 1.96
N ALA A 85 6.60 5.47 2.23
CA ALA A 85 7.35 6.66 2.64
C ALA A 85 8.18 6.42 3.91
N PHE A 86 7.61 5.72 4.90
CA PHE A 86 8.32 5.40 6.15
C PHE A 86 9.31 4.24 6.00
N ARG A 87 9.03 3.24 5.15
CA ARG A 87 10.02 2.20 4.81
C ARG A 87 11.24 2.82 4.13
N LEU A 88 11.03 3.69 3.14
CA LEU A 88 12.09 4.44 2.44
C LEU A 88 12.91 5.30 3.42
N LYS A 89 12.25 6.00 4.34
CA LYS A 89 12.94 6.72 5.43
C LYS A 89 13.79 5.78 6.29
N GLY A 90 13.30 4.58 6.61
CA GLY A 90 14.04 3.55 7.36
C GLY A 90 15.28 3.02 6.61
N TYR A 91 15.27 3.09 5.28
CA TYR A 91 16.44 2.83 4.42
C TYR A 91 17.33 4.06 4.20
N GLU A 92 17.15 5.12 4.97
CA GLU A 92 17.93 6.37 4.92
C GLU A 92 17.83 7.15 3.59
N PHE A 93 16.80 6.91 2.78
CA PHE A 93 16.54 7.74 1.61
C PHE A 93 16.15 9.16 2.06
N SER A 94 16.73 10.16 1.39
CA SER A 94 16.32 11.55 1.56
C SER A 94 14.89 11.76 1.04
N PHE A 95 14.24 12.84 1.48
CA PHE A 95 12.89 13.16 0.99
C PHE A 95 12.82 13.35 -0.53
N PRO A 96 13.77 14.05 -1.20
CA PRO A 96 13.79 14.11 -2.66
C PRO A 96 13.87 12.73 -3.33
N GLU A 97 14.66 11.80 -2.79
CA GLU A 97 14.74 10.43 -3.34
C GLU A 97 13.45 9.65 -3.09
N THR A 98 12.86 9.79 -1.90
CA THR A 98 11.57 9.20 -1.55
C THR A 98 10.49 9.65 -2.54
N VAL A 99 10.40 10.95 -2.83
CA VAL A 99 9.44 11.51 -3.79
C VAL A 99 9.63 10.96 -5.21
N ASN A 100 10.86 10.64 -5.61
CA ASN A 100 11.15 10.07 -6.93
C ASN A 100 10.76 8.58 -7.05
N LEU A 101 10.68 7.86 -5.93
CA LEU A 101 10.33 6.44 -5.89
C LEU A 101 8.83 6.21 -5.67
N LEU A 102 8.17 7.14 -4.97
CA LEU A 102 6.72 7.09 -4.77
C LEU A 102 5.96 7.38 -6.08
N PRO A 103 4.74 6.84 -6.24
CA PRO A 103 3.85 7.24 -7.32
C PRO A 103 3.47 8.72 -7.23
N ASP A 104 2.88 9.29 -8.27
CA ASP A 104 2.36 10.66 -8.25
C ASP A 104 1.20 10.82 -7.25
N PHE A 105 1.56 11.15 -6.00
CA PHE A 105 0.67 11.28 -4.84
C PHE A 105 -0.05 12.63 -4.78
N ARG A 106 0.29 13.61 -5.64
CA ARG A 106 -0.26 14.98 -5.60
C ARG A 106 -1.79 15.06 -5.68
N PRO A 107 -2.53 14.11 -6.31
CA PRO A 107 -3.99 14.09 -6.24
C PRO A 107 -4.57 13.79 -4.85
N LEU A 108 -3.76 13.33 -3.90
CA LEU A 108 -4.18 12.86 -2.58
C LEU A 108 -3.69 13.74 -1.43
N ILE A 109 -2.45 14.20 -1.53
CA ILE A 109 -1.72 14.94 -0.48
C ILE A 109 -0.76 15.92 -1.14
N SER A 110 -0.54 17.09 -0.55
CA SER A 110 0.47 18.03 -1.07
C SER A 110 1.89 17.55 -0.75
N GLN A 111 2.87 18.00 -1.53
CA GLN A 111 4.27 17.68 -1.25
C GLN A 111 4.73 18.27 0.08
N GLU A 112 4.29 19.48 0.45
CA GLU A 112 4.63 20.06 1.76
C GLU A 112 4.04 19.26 2.92
N GLU A 113 2.81 18.76 2.75
CA GLU A 113 2.14 17.96 3.76
C GLU A 113 2.83 16.59 3.92
N LEU A 114 3.17 15.92 2.82
CA LEU A 114 3.96 14.69 2.86
C LEU A 114 5.34 14.93 3.50
N ARG A 115 5.99 16.05 3.16
CA ARG A 115 7.27 16.45 3.75
C ARG A 115 7.17 16.59 5.26
N GLY A 116 6.17 17.32 5.75
CA GLY A 116 5.92 17.49 7.18
C GLY A 116 5.53 16.20 7.90
N ILE A 117 5.08 15.17 7.19
CA ILE A 117 4.83 13.84 7.75
C ILE A 117 6.13 13.04 7.87
N VAL A 118 6.97 13.07 6.84
CA VAL A 118 8.13 12.19 6.71
C VAL A 118 9.37 12.77 7.38
N GLU A 119 9.66 14.07 7.23
CA GLU A 119 10.91 14.66 7.73
C GLU A 119 10.83 15.08 9.21
N ASP A 120 9.69 15.57 9.69
CA ASP A 120 9.53 15.99 11.08
C ASP A 120 9.64 14.78 12.03
N ALA A 121 10.34 14.94 13.16
CA ALA A 121 10.55 13.86 14.14
C ALA A 121 9.22 13.23 14.62
N GLU A 122 8.21 14.07 14.83
CA GLU A 122 6.85 13.71 15.24
C GLU A 122 5.83 13.92 14.10
N GLY A 123 6.31 14.08 12.86
CA GLY A 123 5.47 14.37 11.68
C GLY A 123 4.41 13.32 11.42
N TRP A 124 4.68 12.08 11.78
CA TRP A 124 3.77 10.96 11.64
C TRP A 124 2.44 11.17 12.39
N HIS A 125 2.39 11.94 13.50
CA HIS A 125 1.12 12.26 14.17
C HIS A 125 0.13 12.96 13.24
N ARG A 126 0.63 13.73 12.26
CA ARG A 126 -0.22 14.37 11.25
C ARG A 126 -1.06 13.34 10.49
N ILE A 127 -0.67 12.06 10.41
CA ILE A 127 -1.44 11.03 9.70
C ILE A 127 -2.84 10.82 10.30
N ALA A 128 -3.03 11.12 11.58
CA ALA A 128 -4.30 10.95 12.28
C ALA A 128 -5.49 11.63 11.57
N HIS A 129 -5.27 12.77 10.92
CA HIS A 129 -6.33 13.46 10.20
C HIS A 129 -6.81 12.68 8.95
N PHE A 130 -5.99 11.81 8.35
CA PHE A 130 -6.39 10.93 7.24
C PHE A 130 -7.17 9.71 7.72
N LEU A 131 -6.87 9.23 8.93
CA LEU A 131 -7.58 8.11 9.57
C LEU A 131 -8.97 8.55 10.04
N GLY A 132 -9.06 9.76 10.60
CA GLY A 132 -10.31 10.36 11.06
C GLY A 132 -10.97 9.61 12.23
N GLY A 133 -12.05 10.20 12.74
CA GLY A 133 -12.89 9.58 13.77
C GLY A 133 -12.13 9.22 15.04
N GLU A 134 -12.44 8.04 15.61
CA GLU A 134 -11.78 7.55 16.83
C GLU A 134 -10.41 6.94 16.54
N VAL A 135 -10.22 6.33 15.37
CA VAL A 135 -8.94 5.72 14.96
C VAL A 135 -7.84 6.77 14.87
N GLY A 136 -8.13 7.94 14.27
CA GLY A 136 -7.18 9.05 14.25
C GLY A 136 -6.76 9.52 15.64
N LYS A 137 -7.71 9.64 16.58
CA LYS A 137 -7.40 10.02 17.97
C LYS A 137 -6.56 8.99 18.71
N GLN A 138 -6.78 7.70 18.43
CA GLN A 138 -5.97 6.63 19.01
C GLN A 138 -4.56 6.66 18.45
N PHE A 139 -4.43 6.88 17.13
CA PHE A 139 -3.14 7.01 16.46
C PHE A 139 -2.33 8.21 16.97
N GLU A 140 -2.98 9.34 17.19
CA GLU A 140 -2.37 10.55 17.80
C GLU A 140 -1.76 10.29 19.18
N ARG A 141 -2.30 9.34 19.95
CA ARG A 141 -1.83 9.01 21.31
C ARG A 141 -0.71 7.99 21.34
N MET A 142 -0.28 7.46 20.19
CA MET A 142 0.86 6.56 20.16
C MET A 142 2.11 7.32 20.67
N GLU A 143 2.94 6.64 21.46
CA GLU A 143 4.20 7.23 21.94
C GLU A 143 5.33 7.05 20.93
N GLU A 144 5.26 5.98 20.15
CA GLU A 144 6.28 5.61 19.17
C GLU A 144 5.63 5.23 17.84
N PHE A 145 6.25 5.67 16.74
CA PHE A 145 5.83 5.31 15.41
C PHE A 145 6.18 3.85 15.09
N ASN A 146 5.22 3.13 14.50
CA ASN A 146 5.39 1.77 14.05
C ASN A 146 4.58 1.57 12.76
N VAL A 147 5.24 1.06 11.71
CA VAL A 147 4.61 0.88 10.38
C VAL A 147 3.48 -0.16 10.42
N GLU A 148 3.62 -1.24 11.20
CA GLU A 148 2.54 -2.24 11.34
C GLU A 148 1.32 -1.62 12.02
N LYS A 149 1.50 -0.80 13.06
CA LYS A 149 0.40 -0.07 13.71
C LYS A 149 -0.24 0.95 12.79
N LEU A 150 0.55 1.63 11.95
CA LEU A 150 0.03 2.51 10.90
C LEU A 150 -0.88 1.73 9.95
N GLU A 151 -0.43 0.59 9.44
CA GLU A 151 -1.20 -0.25 8.52
C GLU A 151 -2.49 -0.76 9.17
N GLN A 152 -2.41 -1.24 10.41
CA GLN A 152 -3.58 -1.67 11.19
C GLN A 152 -4.58 -0.53 11.41
N SER A 153 -4.09 0.69 11.67
CA SER A 153 -4.95 1.86 11.85
C SER A 153 -5.72 2.17 10.57
N PHE A 154 -5.09 2.06 9.39
CA PHE A 154 -5.82 2.21 8.12
C PHE A 154 -6.85 1.10 7.90
N ASP A 155 -6.55 -0.15 8.27
CA ASP A 155 -7.48 -1.27 8.21
C ASP A 155 -8.70 -1.04 9.12
N GLU A 156 -8.50 -0.50 10.32
CA GLU A 156 -9.58 -0.14 11.24
C GLU A 156 -10.42 1.03 10.73
N ALA A 157 -9.76 2.06 10.18
CA ALA A 157 -10.44 3.21 9.58
C ALA A 157 -11.23 2.84 8.30
N LEU A 158 -10.92 1.69 7.68
CA LEU A 158 -11.65 1.19 6.52
C LEU A 158 -13.05 0.67 6.88
N LEU A 159 -13.19 0.05 8.06
CA LEU A 159 -14.45 -0.56 8.50
C LEU A 159 -15.66 0.39 8.46
N PRO A 160 -15.60 1.61 9.05
CA PRO A 160 -16.73 2.53 8.98
C PRO A 160 -17.01 3.02 7.56
N LEU A 161 -15.98 3.20 6.71
CA LEU A 161 -16.16 3.60 5.32
C LEU A 161 -16.96 2.54 4.54
N VAL A 162 -16.57 1.27 4.67
CA VAL A 162 -17.28 0.18 4.00
C VAL A 162 -18.68 0.00 4.58
N GLY A 163 -18.83 0.13 5.90
CA GLY A 163 -20.13 0.10 6.59
C GLY A 163 -21.10 1.16 6.08
N GLU A 164 -20.63 2.40 5.87
CA GLU A 164 -21.45 3.46 5.28
C GLU A 164 -21.89 3.13 3.86
N VAL A 165 -21.02 2.54 3.04
CA VAL A 165 -21.36 2.14 1.67
C VAL A 165 -22.44 1.05 1.63
N PHE A 166 -22.39 0.08 2.55
CA PHE A 166 -23.43 -0.94 2.67
C PHE A 166 -24.82 -0.34 2.94
N ILE A 167 -24.88 0.77 3.67
CA ILE A 167 -26.14 1.46 4.01
C ILE A 167 -26.58 2.39 2.87
N THR A 168 -25.67 3.21 2.37
CA THR A 168 -26.00 4.36 1.51
C THR A 168 -25.98 4.02 0.02
N ALA A 169 -25.25 2.99 -0.40
CA ALA A 169 -25.12 2.59 -1.80
C ALA A 169 -25.10 1.06 -1.98
N PRO A 170 -26.16 0.34 -1.56
CA PRO A 170 -26.20 -1.12 -1.52
C PRO A 170 -26.09 -1.84 -2.88
N PHE A 171 -26.21 -1.11 -3.99
CA PHE A 171 -26.05 -1.64 -5.36
C PHE A 171 -24.86 -0.99 -6.09
N GLY A 172 -24.00 -0.26 -5.38
CA GLY A 172 -22.82 0.40 -5.93
C GLY A 172 -21.58 -0.50 -5.93
N LEU A 173 -20.63 -0.19 -6.81
CA LEU A 173 -19.32 -0.87 -6.86
C LEU A 173 -18.54 -0.80 -5.54
N GLY A 174 -18.83 0.18 -4.68
CA GLY A 174 -18.15 0.32 -3.39
C GLY A 174 -18.34 -0.88 -2.47
N ILE A 175 -19.43 -1.64 -2.59
CA ILE A 175 -19.58 -2.89 -1.83
C ILE A 175 -18.57 -3.93 -2.29
N VAL A 176 -18.43 -4.11 -3.61
CA VAL A 176 -17.51 -5.10 -4.17
C VAL A 176 -16.08 -4.74 -3.78
N VAL A 177 -15.70 -3.48 -3.96
CA VAL A 177 -14.37 -2.98 -3.60
C VAL A 177 -14.12 -3.11 -2.10
N GLY A 178 -15.07 -2.66 -1.26
CA GLY A 178 -14.98 -2.77 0.19
C GLY A 178 -14.87 -4.22 0.66
N TYR A 179 -15.69 -5.11 0.10
CA TYR A 179 -15.66 -6.53 0.43
C TYR A 179 -14.31 -7.18 0.12
N ILE A 180 -13.69 -6.86 -1.02
CA ILE A 180 -12.35 -7.38 -1.37
C ILE A 180 -11.34 -7.03 -0.29
N TYR A 181 -11.28 -5.76 0.14
CA TYR A 181 -10.33 -5.33 1.16
C TYR A 181 -10.66 -5.88 2.56
N LEU A 182 -11.94 -6.02 2.91
CA LEU A 182 -12.33 -6.69 4.16
C LEU A 182 -11.89 -8.16 4.18
N LYS A 183 -12.01 -8.86 3.04
CA LYS A 183 -11.54 -10.25 2.91
C LYS A 183 -10.01 -10.34 2.96
N GLU A 184 -9.29 -9.38 2.41
CA GLU A 184 -7.83 -9.29 2.54
C GLU A 184 -7.41 -9.16 4.02
N ILE A 185 -8.03 -8.24 4.76
CA ILE A 185 -7.78 -8.05 6.20
C ILE A 185 -8.09 -9.32 6.99
N GLU A 186 -9.22 -9.97 6.69
CA GLU A 186 -9.60 -11.23 7.35
C GLU A 186 -8.57 -12.34 7.10
N LEU A 187 -8.13 -12.51 5.85
CA LEU A 187 -7.13 -13.51 5.49
C LEU A 187 -5.80 -13.27 6.22
N ASN A 188 -5.32 -12.03 6.26
CA ASN A 188 -4.09 -11.68 6.96
C ASN A 188 -4.18 -12.03 8.46
N ARG A 189 -5.31 -11.69 9.11
CA ARG A 189 -5.54 -12.06 10.51
C ARG A 189 -5.56 -13.57 10.74
N LEU A 190 -6.16 -14.33 9.84
CA LEU A 190 -6.18 -15.79 9.93
C LEU A 190 -4.77 -16.38 9.81
N VAL A 191 -3.96 -15.88 8.88
CA VAL A 191 -2.56 -16.30 8.71
C VAL A 191 -1.76 -16.01 9.98
N GLU A 192 -1.84 -14.79 10.52
CA GLU A 192 -1.16 -14.42 11.78
C GLU A 192 -1.56 -15.34 12.95
N LEU A 193 -2.84 -15.68 13.07
CA LEU A 193 -3.32 -16.59 14.12
C LEU A 193 -2.74 -18.00 13.96
N VAL A 194 -2.68 -18.52 12.73
CA VAL A 194 -2.10 -19.83 12.42
C VAL A 194 -0.60 -19.85 12.72
N GLU A 195 0.12 -18.82 12.32
CA GLU A 195 1.56 -18.70 12.58
C GLU A 195 1.86 -18.64 14.08
N ARG A 196 1.11 -17.84 14.85
CA ARG A 196 1.23 -17.76 16.32
C ARG A 196 0.90 -19.09 17.00
N ALA A 197 -0.08 -19.82 16.49
CA ALA A 197 -0.42 -21.15 17.01
C ALA A 197 0.69 -22.17 16.74
N ARG A 198 1.33 -22.11 15.56
CA ARG A 198 2.44 -23.00 15.17
C ARG A 198 3.71 -22.77 15.99
N VAL A 199 4.01 -21.53 16.36
CA VAL A 199 5.20 -21.21 17.19
C VAL A 199 5.04 -21.67 18.65
N ARG A 200 3.81 -21.94 19.09
CA ARG A 200 3.49 -22.36 20.47
C ARG A 200 3.27 -23.87 20.65
N GLY A 201 3.28 -24.66 19.57
CA GLY A 201 3.10 -26.12 19.59
C GLY A 201 4.39 -26.85 19.26
#